data_AF-A0A9E4ZA82-F1
#
_entry.id   AF-A0A9E4ZA82-F1
#
_cell.length_a   1.000
_cell.length_b   1.000
_cell.length_c   1.000
_cell.angle_alpha   90.00
_cell.angle_beta   90.00
_cell.angle_gamma   90.00
#
_symmetry.space_group_name_H-M   'P 1'
#
loop_
_entity.id
_entity.type
_entity.pdbx_description
1 polymer ?
#
loop_
_entity_poly.entity_id
_entity_poly.type
_entity_poly.pdbx_seq_one_letter_code
_entity_poly.pdbx_strand_id
1 'polypeptide(L)'
;MSEARHKTATPAAGLNGDWLTKDRLRNLLNVRKPGEGEAASSIYLRPGDTAESPEWRERLAQLGKTPEESGCGLVGFRAGDRALVMAPPFPVTESSQYDTWNEGPLWSLLDADRTVGVVLVRLGRYSVAV
;
A
#
# COMPACT_ATOMS: atom_id res chain seq x y z
N MET A 1 -28.79 21.52 23.22
CA MET A 1 -27.37 21.13 23.31
C MET A 1 -27.10 20.07 22.26
N SER A 2 -26.35 20.46 21.24
CA SER A 2 -25.68 19.72 20.15
C SER A 2 -26.26 18.38 19.66
N GLU A 3 -27.01 18.43 18.55
CA GLU A 3 -27.18 17.27 17.65
C GLU A 3 -25.85 16.99 16.92
N ALA A 4 -25.22 15.87 17.23
CA ALA A 4 -24.08 15.38 16.49
C ALA A 4 -24.56 14.84 15.14
N ARG A 5 -24.28 15.59 14.06
CA ARG A 5 -24.48 15.14 12.68
C ARG A 5 -23.62 13.90 12.45
N HIS A 6 -24.24 12.73 12.40
CA HIS A 6 -23.65 11.53 11.84
C HIS A 6 -23.31 11.80 10.38
N LYS A 7 -22.05 12.14 10.11
CA LYS A 7 -21.49 12.23 8.77
C LYS A 7 -21.32 10.81 8.28
N THR A 8 -22.35 10.28 7.60
CA THR A 8 -22.32 8.98 6.96
C THR A 8 -21.11 8.95 6.02
N ALA A 9 -20.15 8.06 6.32
CA ALA A 9 -19.00 7.88 5.45
C ALA A 9 -19.51 7.43 4.07
N THR A 10 -19.17 8.20 3.03
CA THR A 10 -19.47 7.81 1.65
C THR A 10 -18.91 6.40 1.41
N PRO A 11 -19.71 5.44 0.94
CA PRO A 11 -19.21 4.12 0.61
C PRO A 11 -18.05 4.27 -0.37
N ALA A 12 -16.93 3.59 -0.12
CA ALA A 12 -15.86 3.55 -1.09
C ALA A 12 -16.43 2.92 -2.36
N ALA A 13 -16.56 3.73 -3.42
CA ALA A 13 -16.94 3.23 -4.74
C ALA A 13 -16.04 2.04 -5.07
N GLY A 14 -16.66 0.91 -5.44
CA GLY A 14 -15.93 -0.30 -5.83
C GLY A 14 -14.85 0.02 -6.86
N LEU A 15 -13.78 -0.78 -6.88
CA LEU A 15 -12.77 -0.70 -7.93
C LEU A 15 -13.37 -1.33 -9.20
N ASN A 16 -14.23 -0.58 -9.89
CA ASN A 16 -15.00 -1.05 -11.04
C ASN A 16 -14.34 -0.62 -12.36
N GLY A 17 -13.03 -0.88 -12.50
CA GLY A 17 -12.26 -0.49 -13.69
C GLY A 17 -11.82 0.98 -13.74
N ASP A 18 -11.98 1.71 -12.64
CA ASP A 18 -11.56 3.11 -12.55
C ASP A 18 -10.09 3.27 -12.14
N TRP A 19 -9.53 4.44 -12.47
CA TRP A 19 -8.20 4.86 -12.01
C TRP A 19 -8.12 4.99 -10.49
N LEU A 20 -7.09 4.36 -9.90
CA LEU A 20 -6.72 4.52 -8.49
C LEU A 20 -5.68 5.64 -8.35
N THR A 21 -6.16 6.88 -8.30
CA THR A 21 -5.31 8.05 -8.01
C THR A 21 -4.91 8.12 -6.53
N LYS A 22 -3.93 8.96 -6.17
CA LYS A 22 -3.54 9.19 -4.76
C LYS A 22 -4.74 9.60 -3.89
N ASP A 23 -5.57 10.53 -4.37
CA ASP A 23 -6.76 10.98 -3.63
C ASP A 23 -7.80 9.86 -3.47
N ARG A 24 -7.96 9.02 -4.51
CA ARG A 24 -8.88 7.88 -4.43
C ARG A 24 -8.35 6.81 -3.48
N LEU A 25 -7.05 6.54 -3.48
CA LEU A 25 -6.41 5.64 -2.50
C LEU A 25 -6.59 6.18 -1.08
N ARG A 26 -6.41 7.50 -0.88
CA ARG A 26 -6.63 8.13 0.42
C ARG A 26 -8.06 7.96 0.90
N ASN A 27 -9.03 8.19 0.01
CA ASN A 27 -10.43 7.98 0.33
C ASN A 27 -10.74 6.49 0.63
N LEU A 28 -10.18 5.56 -0.15
CA LEU A 28 -10.31 4.13 0.06
C LEU A 28 -9.81 3.73 1.44
N LEU A 29 -8.59 4.14 1.81
CA LEU A 29 -8.01 3.85 3.12
C LEU A 29 -8.82 4.48 4.25
N ASN A 30 -9.29 5.71 4.08
CA ASN A 30 -10.11 6.39 5.09
C ASN A 30 -11.46 5.68 5.33
N VAL A 31 -12.13 5.21 4.27
CA VAL A 31 -13.38 4.44 4.41
C VAL A 31 -13.14 3.05 5.01
N ARG A 32 -11.97 2.45 4.75
CA ARG A 32 -11.60 1.12 5.25
C ARG A 32 -10.92 1.14 6.62
N LYS A 33 -10.64 2.33 7.16
CA LYS A 33 -10.00 2.51 8.45
C LYS A 33 -10.77 1.77 9.55
N PRO A 34 -10.07 1.15 10.52
CA PRO A 34 -10.71 0.52 11.66
C PRO A 34 -11.54 1.51 12.47
N GLY A 35 -12.68 1.04 12.99
CA GLY A 35 -13.42 1.73 14.03
C GLY A 35 -12.68 1.74 15.37
N GLU A 36 -13.18 2.49 16.33
CA GLU A 36 -12.59 2.53 17.67
C GLU A 36 -12.66 1.13 18.33
N GLY A 37 -11.52 0.65 18.84
CA GLY A 37 -11.40 -0.68 19.44
C GLY A 37 -11.31 -1.85 18.45
N GLU A 38 -11.40 -1.61 17.14
CA GLU A 38 -11.22 -2.65 16.13
C GLU A 38 -9.73 -3.00 16.00
N ALA A 39 -9.40 -4.29 16.10
CA ALA A 39 -8.03 -4.77 15.95
C ALA A 39 -7.49 -4.41 14.56
N ALA A 40 -6.31 -3.81 14.49
CA ALA A 40 -5.72 -3.36 13.24
C ALA A 40 -4.25 -3.75 13.17
N SER A 41 -3.74 -3.92 11.95
CA SER A 41 -2.31 -4.02 11.72
C SER A 41 -1.97 -3.56 10.31
N SER A 42 -0.70 -3.24 10.09
CA SER A 42 -0.19 -2.91 8.76
C SER A 42 1.16 -3.56 8.55
N ILE A 43 1.47 -3.87 7.30
CA ILE A 43 2.71 -4.52 6.91
C ILE A 43 3.25 -3.89 5.63
N TYR A 44 4.57 -3.74 5.58
CA TYR A 44 5.34 -3.30 4.43
C TYR A 44 6.39 -4.37 4.19
N LEU A 45 6.44 -4.91 2.97
CA LEU A 45 7.40 -5.93 2.58
C LEU A 45 8.15 -5.44 1.36
N ARG A 46 9.48 -5.39 1.44
CA ARG A 46 10.31 -5.20 0.24
C ARG A 46 10.25 -6.44 -0.66
N PRO A 47 10.61 -6.33 -1.95
CA PRO A 47 10.79 -7.51 -2.81
C PRO A 47 11.70 -8.56 -2.15
N GLY A 48 11.33 -9.84 -2.28
CA GLY A 48 12.07 -10.97 -1.72
C GLY A 48 11.86 -11.27 -0.23
N ASP A 49 11.30 -10.34 0.56
CA ASP A 49 11.02 -10.57 1.97
C ASP A 49 9.68 -11.29 2.20
N THR A 50 9.53 -11.87 3.39
CA THR A 50 8.29 -12.54 3.83
C THR A 50 7.78 -11.92 5.11
N ALA A 51 6.46 -11.97 5.32
CA ALA A 51 5.88 -11.52 6.58
C ALA A 51 6.39 -12.35 7.76
N GLU A 52 6.73 -11.73 8.88
CA GLU A 52 7.11 -12.45 10.09
C GLU A 52 5.89 -13.04 10.80
N SER A 53 4.79 -12.28 10.83
CA SER A 53 3.53 -12.70 11.43
C SER A 53 2.89 -13.87 10.67
N PRO A 54 2.55 -14.99 11.34
CA PRO A 54 1.81 -16.10 10.74
C PRO A 54 0.49 -15.64 10.12
N GLU A 55 -0.18 -14.70 10.79
CA GLU A 55 -1.44 -14.11 10.35
C GLU A 55 -1.32 -13.43 8.97
N TRP A 56 -0.23 -12.69 8.76
CA TRP A 56 0.05 -12.05 7.47
C TRP A 56 0.52 -13.04 6.42
N ARG A 57 1.32 -14.06 6.80
CA ARG A 57 1.74 -15.11 5.86
C ARG A 57 0.55 -15.83 5.24
N GLU A 58 -0.40 -16.26 6.08
CA GLU A 58 -1.59 -16.98 5.62
C GLU A 58 -2.42 -16.12 4.65
N ARG A 59 -2.67 -14.85 5.01
CA ARG A 59 -3.42 -13.93 4.15
C ARG A 59 -2.73 -13.65 2.82
N LEU A 60 -1.41 -13.41 2.84
CA LEU A 60 -0.65 -13.15 1.62
C LEU A 60 -0.60 -14.38 0.71
N ALA A 61 -0.52 -15.59 1.27
CA ALA A 61 -0.57 -16.83 0.49
C ALA A 61 -1.89 -16.99 -0.29
N GLN A 62 -3.02 -16.52 0.27
CA GLN A 62 -4.33 -16.58 -0.40
C GLN A 62 -4.45 -15.63 -1.61
N LEU A 63 -3.63 -14.59 -1.69
CA LEU A 63 -3.68 -13.61 -2.77
C LEU A 63 -2.96 -14.07 -4.05
N GLY A 64 -2.16 -15.13 -3.97
CA GLY A 64 -1.48 -15.73 -5.12
C GLY A 64 -0.41 -14.85 -5.78
N LYS A 65 -0.01 -13.75 -5.13
CA LYS A 65 1.10 -12.88 -5.55
C LYS A 65 2.07 -12.67 -4.41
N THR A 66 3.36 -12.86 -4.67
CA THR A 66 4.44 -12.65 -3.72
C THR A 66 5.03 -11.23 -3.82
N PRO A 67 5.71 -10.73 -2.77
CA PRO A 67 6.46 -9.47 -2.85
C PRO A 67 7.48 -9.42 -3.98
N GLU A 68 8.13 -10.55 -4.30
CA GLU A 68 9.09 -10.64 -5.41
C GLU A 68 8.42 -10.42 -6.76
N GLU A 69 7.31 -11.12 -7.04
CA GLU A 69 6.58 -11.02 -8.31
C GLU A 69 6.01 -9.63 -8.58
N SER A 70 5.82 -8.82 -7.53
CA SER A 70 5.35 -7.45 -7.66
C SER A 70 6.43 -6.47 -8.16
N GLY A 71 7.71 -6.81 -8.03
CA GLY A 71 8.86 -5.94 -8.31
C GLY A 71 9.03 -4.73 -7.38
N CYS A 72 7.96 -4.28 -6.70
CA CYS A 72 7.95 -3.13 -5.79
C CYS A 72 7.65 -3.50 -4.33
N GLY A 73 7.47 -4.77 -4.03
CA GLY A 73 7.07 -5.24 -2.71
C GLY A 73 5.56 -5.17 -2.49
N LEU A 74 5.13 -5.41 -1.25
CA LEU A 74 3.71 -5.38 -0.86
C LEU A 74 3.49 -4.43 0.30
N VAL A 75 2.33 -3.77 0.28
CA VAL A 75 1.79 -3.02 1.41
C VAL A 75 0.43 -3.60 1.77
N GLY A 76 0.23 -3.88 3.06
CA GLY A 76 -0.99 -4.44 3.61
C GLY A 76 -1.56 -3.62 4.76
N PHE A 77 -2.87 -3.45 4.78
CA PHE A 77 -3.62 -2.88 5.89
C PHE A 77 -4.75 -3.82 6.31
N ARG A 78 -4.86 -4.10 7.61
CA ARG A 78 -5.86 -4.99 8.18
C ARG A 78 -6.68 -4.25 9.22
N ALA A 79 -7.98 -4.52 9.23
CA ALA A 79 -8.92 -4.11 10.26
C ALA A 79 -9.88 -5.28 10.52
N GLY A 80 -9.84 -5.89 11.70
CA GLY A 80 -10.56 -7.15 11.97
C GLY A 80 -10.19 -8.24 10.94
N ASP A 81 -11.20 -8.78 10.27
CA ASP A 81 -11.06 -9.85 9.28
C ASP A 81 -10.79 -9.34 7.85
N ARG A 82 -11.01 -8.05 7.60
CA ARG A 82 -10.76 -7.43 6.28
C ARG A 82 -9.29 -7.02 6.16
N ALA A 83 -8.73 -7.26 4.97
CA ALA A 83 -7.41 -6.77 4.61
C ALA A 83 -7.43 -6.14 3.21
N LEU A 84 -6.69 -5.05 3.05
CA LEU A 84 -6.33 -4.47 1.77
C LEU A 84 -4.85 -4.76 1.53
N VAL A 85 -4.51 -5.33 0.38
CA VAL A 85 -3.11 -5.54 -0.03
C VAL A 85 -2.91 -4.95 -1.41
N MET A 86 -1.80 -4.26 -1.60
CA MET A 86 -1.42 -3.64 -2.87
C MET A 86 0.08 -3.78 -3.14
N ALA A 87 0.43 -3.86 -4.42
CA ALA A 87 1.78 -3.57 -4.88
C ALA A 87 1.89 -2.06 -5.12
N PRO A 88 2.79 -1.33 -4.43
CA PRO A 88 2.96 0.10 -4.65
C PRO A 88 3.66 0.36 -6.01
N PRO A 89 3.53 1.59 -6.56
CA PRO A 89 4.17 1.96 -7.82
C PRO A 89 5.69 2.22 -7.68
N PHE A 90 6.22 2.24 -6.45
CA PHE A 90 7.62 2.42 -6.13
C PHE A 90 8.06 1.35 -5.13
N PRO A 91 9.31 0.90 -5.17
CA PRO A 91 9.77 -0.18 -4.31
C PRO A 91 9.74 0.20 -2.83
N VAL A 92 9.13 -0.66 -2.02
CA VAL A 92 9.33 -0.66 -0.57
C VAL A 92 10.79 -1.00 -0.31
N THR A 93 11.50 -0.12 0.39
CA THR A 93 12.95 -0.27 0.66
C THR A 93 13.24 -1.01 1.96
N GLU A 94 12.32 -0.95 2.92
CA GLU A 94 12.47 -1.55 4.25
C GLU A 94 11.18 -2.29 4.63
N SER A 95 11.33 -3.55 5.06
CA SER A 95 10.21 -4.30 5.60
C SER A 95 9.90 -3.86 7.02
N SER A 96 8.62 -3.70 7.34
CA SER A 96 8.15 -3.31 8.66
C SER A 96 6.74 -3.82 8.93
N GLN A 97 6.43 -4.05 10.20
CA GLN A 97 5.11 -4.44 10.66
C GLN A 97 4.69 -3.58 11.84
N TYR A 98 3.42 -3.18 11.87
CA TYR A 98 2.84 -2.38 12.95
C TYR A 98 1.55 -3.03 13.43
N ASP A 99 1.32 -3.03 14.74
CA ASP A 99 0.08 -3.47 15.39
C ASP A 99 -1.03 -2.40 15.33
N THR A 100 -0.91 -1.47 14.37
CA THR A 100 -1.86 -0.38 14.14
C THR A 100 -2.05 -0.17 12.64
N TRP A 101 -3.11 0.56 12.29
CA TRP A 101 -3.33 1.06 10.93
C TRP A 101 -2.37 2.24 10.64
N ASN A 102 -1.13 1.92 10.31
CA ASN A 102 -0.08 2.91 10.08
C ASN A 102 0.10 3.18 8.58
N GLU A 103 -0.53 4.23 8.07
CA GLU A 103 -0.42 4.67 6.67
C GLU A 103 0.83 5.51 6.38
N GLY A 104 1.57 5.92 7.41
CA GLY A 104 2.70 6.86 7.29
C GLY A 104 3.75 6.42 6.27
N PRO A 105 4.30 5.20 6.37
CA PRO A 105 5.31 4.73 5.41
C PRO A 105 4.81 4.68 3.96
N LEU A 106 3.52 4.36 3.74
CA LEU A 106 2.93 4.40 2.39
C LEU A 106 2.92 5.82 1.83
N TRP A 107 2.49 6.81 2.61
CA TRP A 107 2.45 8.20 2.13
C TRP A 107 3.85 8.75 1.89
N SER A 108 4.80 8.45 2.77
CA SER A 108 6.22 8.78 2.54
C SER A 108 6.76 8.15 1.25
N LEU A 109 6.39 6.90 0.95
CA LEU A 109 6.80 6.22 -0.28
C LEU A 109 6.23 6.88 -1.53
N LEU A 110 4.95 7.28 -1.48
CA LEU A 110 4.22 7.86 -2.61
C LEU A 110 4.56 9.34 -2.85
N ASP A 111 4.86 10.10 -1.80
CA ASP A 111 5.12 11.54 -1.87
C ASP A 111 6.59 11.90 -2.02
N ALA A 112 7.49 10.91 -1.96
CA ALA A 112 8.91 11.13 -2.21
C ALA A 112 9.16 11.66 -3.63
N ASP A 113 9.94 12.73 -3.75
CA ASP A 113 10.47 13.19 -5.02
C ASP A 113 11.42 12.13 -5.59
N ARG A 114 11.08 11.62 -6.77
CA ARG A 114 11.89 10.60 -7.47
C ARG A 114 12.57 11.23 -8.67
N THR A 115 13.89 11.09 -8.72
CA THR A 115 14.67 11.40 -9.90
C THR A 115 14.73 10.17 -10.80
N VAL A 116 14.39 10.32 -12.08
CA VAL A 116 14.41 9.23 -13.06
C VAL A 116 15.61 9.41 -13.98
N GLY A 117 16.68 8.67 -13.70
CA GLY A 117 17.81 8.56 -14.62
C GLY A 117 17.48 7.61 -15.78
N VAL A 118 17.77 8.01 -17.00
CA VAL A 118 17.61 7.18 -18.21
C VAL A 118 18.97 6.97 -18.85
N VAL A 119 19.31 5.69 -19.08
CA VAL A 119 20.51 5.29 -19.84
C VAL A 119 20.07 4.56 -21.10
N LEU A 120 20.38 5.13 -22.25
CA LEU A 120 20.13 4.52 -23.57
C LEU A 120 21.44 3.95 -24.10
N VAL A 121 21.46 2.65 -24.39
CA VAL A 121 22.66 1.94 -24.90
C VAL A 121 22.44 1.48 -26.33
N ARG A 122 23.43 1.74 -27.18
CA ARG A 122 23.55 1.21 -28.55
C ARG A 122 24.95 0.62 -28.71
N LEU A 123 25.15 -0.37 -29.57
CA LEU A 123 26.49 -0.90 -29.88
C LEU A 123 27.47 0.25 -30.21
N GLY A 124 28.46 0.43 -29.32
CA GLY A 124 29.50 1.47 -29.41
C GLY A 124 29.11 2.88 -28.91
N ARG A 125 27.90 3.12 -28.38
CA ARG A 125 27.43 4.46 -27.97
C ARG A 125 26.48 4.39 -26.77
N TYR A 126 26.48 5.42 -25.93
CA TYR A 126 25.47 5.58 -24.88
C TYR A 126 25.04 7.03 -24.73
N SER A 127 23.85 7.25 -24.14
CA SER A 127 23.33 8.56 -23.76
C SER A 127 22.73 8.47 -22.37
N VAL A 128 22.99 9.50 -21.55
CA VAL A 128 22.51 9.59 -20.17
C VAL A 128 21.71 10.87 -20.01
N ALA A 129 20.53 10.77 -19.39
CA ALA A 129 19.69 11.89 -19.01
C ALA A 129 19.18 11.67 -17.57
N VAL A 130 18.84 12.77 -16.90
CA VAL A 130 18.32 12.82 -15.52
C VAL A 130 17.15 13.78 -15.49
#